data_AF-A0A2N1U930-F1
#
_entry.id   AF-A0A2N1U930-F1
#
_cell.length_a   1.000
_cell.length_b   1.000
_cell.length_c   1.000
_cell.angle_alpha   90.00
_cell.angle_beta   90.00
_cell.angle_gamma   90.00
#
_symmetry.space_group_name_H-M   'P 1'
#
loop_
_entity.id
_entity.type
_entity.pdbx_description
1 polymer ?
#
loop_
_entity_poly.entity_id
_entity_poly.type
_entity_poly.pdbx_seq_one_letter_code
_entity_poly.pdbx_strand_id
1 'polypeptide(L)'
;MFQGLSEKLASVFDKLRKSGKLTEKDVDTALNEVKMALLEADVNFKVVKNFTKRVKERCLGAEILKSLTPTQHVVKIVLEELTLLLGSDRAKINISSKKPTIILMAGLQGSGKTTTSAKLGLHLRKDEKKNPMLVACDIYRPAAIKQLQVLGDQLSMEVFTGEPGMRPADIARKAIEHALHKDFDVVIIDTAGRLHIDEQMMDEVKDIKEAVQPHEILLVVDAMTGQDAVNSATSFNDLLELTGIVLTKLDGDARGGAALSIREVTGKPVKFVGIGEKSSSLEPFYPDRMAQRILGMGDMLSLIEKAQANMDEEKMKEIEKRVLDAEFNFNDFLYQLNQIKRMGPLDQLLGMIPGFSSAAGNLSEFSFDDKKFKRFEAIILSMTERERNSPDLIDGSRRKRISDGSGNTIQDVNQLLKQFAQMRKMMKQLGSLGKRNKGKFAKFFGM
;
A
#
# COMPACT_ATOMS: atom_id res chain seq x y z
N MET A 1 -16.20 6.32 4.70
CA MET A 1 -15.69 5.11 4.02
C MET A 1 -15.39 4.04 5.07
N PHE A 2 -16.16 2.94 5.11
CA PHE A 2 -16.07 1.79 6.05
C PHE A 2 -16.35 1.99 7.55
N GLN A 3 -16.78 3.17 7.97
CA GLN A 3 -16.85 3.53 9.40
C GLN A 3 -17.68 2.53 10.25
N GLY A 4 -18.82 2.06 9.76
CA GLY A 4 -19.64 1.07 10.49
C GLY A 4 -18.98 -0.30 10.68
N LEU A 5 -18.21 -0.78 9.70
CA LEU A 5 -17.47 -2.05 9.82
C LEU A 5 -16.27 -1.86 10.77
N SER A 6 -15.56 -0.75 10.63
CA SER A 6 -14.43 -0.38 11.47
C SER A 6 -14.80 -0.23 12.94
N GLU A 7 -15.89 0.46 13.26
CA GLU A 7 -16.39 0.64 14.63
C GLU A 7 -16.78 -0.70 15.27
N LYS A 8 -17.45 -1.57 14.52
CA LYS A 8 -17.81 -2.90 15.00
C LYS A 8 -16.58 -3.73 15.29
N LEU A 9 -15.64 -3.84 14.34
CA LEU A 9 -14.41 -4.60 14.51
C LEU A 9 -13.57 -4.05 15.68
N ALA A 10 -13.41 -2.73 15.79
CA ALA A 10 -12.73 -2.10 16.92
C ALA A 10 -13.37 -2.48 18.26
N SER A 11 -14.70 -2.49 18.34
CA SER A 11 -15.42 -2.90 19.56
C SER A 11 -15.16 -4.36 19.95
N VAL A 12 -15.04 -5.27 18.98
CA VAL A 12 -14.70 -6.68 19.23
C VAL A 12 -13.31 -6.79 19.85
N PHE A 13 -12.33 -6.07 19.30
CA PHE A 13 -10.96 -6.12 19.77
C PHE A 13 -10.76 -5.44 21.12
N ASP A 14 -11.50 -4.38 21.42
CA ASP A 14 -11.49 -3.72 22.73
C ASP A 14 -12.03 -4.63 23.85
N LYS A 15 -13.07 -5.43 23.58
CA LYS A 15 -13.57 -6.44 24.52
C LYS A 15 -12.51 -7.51 24.78
N LEU A 16 -11.90 -8.04 23.71
CA LEU A 16 -10.81 -9.03 23.81
C LEU A 16 -9.63 -8.52 24.64
N ARG A 17 -9.30 -7.23 24.54
CA ARG A 17 -8.19 -6.62 25.29
C ARG A 17 -8.42 -6.62 26.80
N LYS A 18 -9.67 -6.49 27.25
CA LYS A 18 -10.04 -6.44 28.68
C LYS A 18 -9.98 -7.81 29.37
N SER A 19 -9.99 -8.91 28.62
CA SER A 19 -10.10 -10.27 29.17
C SER A 19 -8.80 -10.86 29.74
N GLY A 20 -7.63 -10.26 29.48
CA GLY A 20 -6.34 -10.57 30.14
C GLY A 20 -5.68 -11.92 29.79
N LYS A 21 -6.46 -13.01 29.68
CA LYS A 21 -6.06 -14.31 29.10
C LYS A 21 -7.03 -14.66 27.99
N LEU A 22 -6.51 -15.20 26.89
CA LEU A 22 -7.28 -15.59 25.73
C LEU A 22 -7.50 -17.09 25.76
N THR A 23 -8.74 -17.51 26.04
CA THR A 23 -9.16 -18.91 25.88
C THR A 23 -9.65 -19.16 24.46
N GLU A 24 -9.71 -20.42 24.04
CA GLU A 24 -10.33 -20.78 22.75
C GLU A 24 -11.77 -20.25 22.63
N LYS A 25 -12.51 -20.23 23.75
CA LYS A 25 -13.86 -19.67 23.82
C LYS A 25 -13.91 -18.17 23.56
N ASP A 26 -12.90 -17.42 24.00
CA ASP A 26 -12.80 -15.97 23.75
C ASP A 26 -12.48 -15.70 22.26
N VAL A 27 -11.62 -16.51 21.64
CA VAL A 27 -11.36 -16.47 20.20
C VAL A 27 -12.65 -16.72 19.42
N ASP A 28 -13.37 -17.78 19.77
CA ASP A 28 -14.63 -18.14 19.08
C ASP A 28 -15.69 -17.06 19.22
N THR A 29 -15.80 -16.44 20.39
CA THR A 29 -16.74 -15.33 20.62
C THR A 29 -16.38 -14.14 19.73
N ALA A 30 -15.10 -13.76 19.70
CA ALA A 30 -14.64 -12.65 18.88
C ALA A 30 -14.81 -12.93 17.37
N LEU A 31 -14.48 -14.13 16.90
CA LEU A 31 -14.65 -14.49 15.48
C LEU A 31 -16.12 -14.53 15.07
N ASN A 32 -17.03 -14.87 15.98
CA ASN A 32 -18.47 -14.75 15.72
C ASN A 32 -18.92 -13.28 15.61
N GLU A 33 -18.40 -12.37 16.44
CA GLU A 33 -18.70 -10.94 16.29
C GLU A 33 -18.12 -10.38 14.98
N VAL A 34 -16.89 -10.76 14.62
CA VAL A 34 -16.27 -10.42 13.32
C VAL A 34 -17.10 -10.95 12.15
N LYS A 35 -17.58 -12.20 12.24
CA LYS A 35 -18.47 -12.81 11.25
C LYS A 35 -19.73 -11.98 11.03
N MET A 36 -20.40 -11.57 12.11
CA MET A 36 -21.61 -10.76 12.02
C MET A 36 -21.33 -9.40 11.41
N ALA A 37 -20.25 -8.73 11.83
CA ALA A 37 -19.86 -7.44 11.27
C ALA A 37 -19.60 -7.51 9.76
N LEU A 38 -18.94 -8.56 9.28
CA LEU A 38 -18.71 -8.78 7.84
C LEU A 38 -20.01 -9.06 7.08
N LEU A 39 -20.93 -9.84 7.65
CA LEU A 39 -22.23 -10.11 7.02
C LEU A 39 -23.11 -8.85 6.94
N GLU A 40 -23.13 -8.03 7.99
CA GLU A 40 -23.85 -6.75 8.00
C GLU A 40 -23.25 -5.75 6.99
N ALA A 41 -21.96 -5.90 6.69
CA ALA A 41 -21.26 -5.17 5.65
C ALA A 41 -21.51 -5.72 4.23
N ASP A 42 -22.50 -6.62 4.07
CA ASP A 42 -22.88 -7.28 2.82
C ASP A 42 -21.77 -8.12 2.17
N VAL A 43 -20.82 -8.63 2.98
CA VAL A 43 -19.83 -9.61 2.50
C VAL A 43 -20.53 -10.95 2.25
N ASN A 44 -20.16 -11.62 1.15
CA ASN A 44 -20.73 -12.91 0.78
C ASN A 44 -20.52 -13.97 1.88
N PHE A 45 -21.60 -14.68 2.23
CA PHE A 45 -21.60 -15.66 3.30
C PHE A 45 -20.52 -16.75 3.16
N LYS A 46 -20.25 -17.23 1.94
CA LYS A 46 -19.21 -18.24 1.70
C LYS A 46 -17.82 -17.66 2.00
N VAL A 47 -17.58 -16.41 1.61
CA VAL A 47 -16.34 -15.68 1.86
C VAL A 47 -16.13 -15.47 3.35
N VAL A 48 -17.16 -15.01 4.08
CA VAL A 48 -17.08 -14.84 5.54
C VAL A 48 -16.81 -16.16 6.25
N LYS A 49 -17.51 -17.24 5.86
CA LYS A 49 -17.33 -18.57 6.44
C LYS A 49 -15.90 -19.09 6.24
N ASN A 50 -15.36 -18.96 5.03
CA ASN A 50 -13.99 -19.38 4.72
C ASN A 50 -12.95 -18.53 5.45
N PHE A 51 -13.13 -17.21 5.46
CA PHE A 51 -12.28 -16.28 6.19
C PHE A 51 -12.18 -16.63 7.67
N THR A 52 -13.33 -16.71 8.34
CA THR A 52 -13.38 -17.02 9.79
C THR A 52 -12.81 -18.38 10.12
N LYS A 53 -12.97 -19.39 9.25
CA LYS A 53 -12.33 -20.69 9.40
C LYS A 53 -10.80 -20.57 9.36
N ARG A 54 -10.24 -19.88 8.35
CA ARG A 54 -8.79 -19.68 8.22
C ARG A 54 -8.20 -18.91 9.39
N VAL A 55 -8.88 -17.83 9.82
CA VAL A 55 -8.46 -17.06 11.00
C VAL A 55 -8.46 -17.95 12.25
N LYS A 56 -9.51 -18.75 12.48
CA LYS A 56 -9.59 -19.68 13.63
C LYS A 56 -8.43 -20.68 13.64
N GLU A 57 -8.19 -21.35 12.50
CA GLU A 57 -7.10 -22.33 12.37
C GLU A 57 -5.73 -21.69 12.66
N ARG A 58 -5.49 -20.48 12.15
CA ARG A 58 -4.24 -19.75 12.39
C ARG A 58 -4.10 -19.28 13.84
N CYS A 59 -5.18 -18.84 14.48
CA CYS A 59 -5.16 -18.44 15.90
C CYS A 59 -4.86 -19.61 16.84
N LEU A 60 -5.25 -20.84 16.47
CA LEU A 60 -5.01 -22.05 17.27
C LEU A 60 -3.65 -22.71 16.96
N GLY A 61 -3.17 -22.61 15.72
CA GLY A 61 -1.94 -23.26 15.25
C GLY A 61 -0.68 -22.39 15.33
N ALA A 62 -0.79 -21.08 15.50
CA ALA A 62 0.36 -20.21 15.66
C ALA A 62 0.90 -20.25 17.08
N GLU A 63 2.21 -20.52 17.24
CA GLU A 63 2.89 -20.19 18.50
C GLU A 63 2.72 -18.69 18.75
N ILE A 64 2.16 -18.35 19.92
CA ILE A 64 2.01 -16.95 20.34
C ILE A 64 3.41 -16.35 20.35
N LEU A 65 3.66 -15.43 19.40
CA LEU A 65 4.91 -14.67 19.38
C LEU A 65 5.08 -14.04 20.76
N LYS A 66 6.18 -14.38 21.45
CA LYS A 66 6.43 -14.01 22.86
C LYS A 66 6.32 -12.50 23.16
N SER A 67 6.37 -11.66 22.14
CA SER A 67 6.35 -10.19 22.19
C SER A 67 4.97 -9.54 22.01
N LEU A 68 3.96 -10.30 21.55
CA LEU A 68 2.62 -9.78 21.32
C LEU A 68 1.67 -10.26 22.40
N THR A 69 0.80 -9.36 22.84
CA THR A 69 -0.35 -9.79 23.62
C THR A 69 -1.22 -10.72 22.75
N PRO A 70 -1.88 -11.73 23.33
CA PRO A 70 -2.76 -12.61 22.57
C PRO A 70 -3.80 -11.84 21.71
N THR A 71 -4.31 -10.71 22.20
CA THR A 71 -5.22 -9.83 21.45
C THR A 71 -4.55 -9.22 20.21
N GLN A 72 -3.32 -8.71 20.33
CA GLN A 72 -2.55 -8.19 19.19
C GLN A 72 -2.25 -9.27 18.17
N HIS A 73 -2.05 -10.51 18.62
CA HIS A 73 -1.84 -11.65 17.73
C HIS A 73 -3.09 -11.95 16.88
N VAL A 74 -4.28 -11.97 17.48
CA VAL A 74 -5.55 -12.14 16.75
C VAL A 74 -5.76 -11.00 15.74
N VAL A 75 -5.57 -9.75 16.16
CA VAL A 75 -5.67 -8.57 15.26
C VAL A 75 -4.72 -8.71 14.06
N LYS A 76 -3.47 -9.12 14.31
CA LYS A 76 -2.47 -9.32 13.26
C LYS A 76 -2.92 -10.40 12.27
N ILE A 77 -3.38 -11.55 12.75
CA ILE A 77 -3.87 -12.63 11.89
C ILE A 77 -5.07 -12.16 11.06
N VAL A 78 -6.02 -11.46 11.67
CA VAL A 78 -7.19 -10.91 10.97
C VAL A 78 -6.75 -9.92 9.88
N LEU A 79 -5.81 -9.02 10.17
CA LEU A 79 -5.28 -8.09 9.17
C LEU A 79 -4.60 -8.82 8.01
N GLU A 80 -3.75 -9.79 8.31
CA GLU A 80 -3.04 -10.56 7.28
C GLU A 80 -4.03 -11.33 6.40
N GLU A 81 -5.04 -11.98 6.99
CA GLU A 81 -6.09 -12.68 6.23
C GLU A 81 -6.96 -11.71 5.42
N LEU A 82 -7.32 -10.54 5.96
CA LEU A 82 -8.05 -9.51 5.21
C LEU A 82 -7.20 -8.97 4.05
N THR A 83 -5.91 -8.78 4.29
CA THR A 83 -4.97 -8.35 3.25
C THR A 83 -4.90 -9.41 2.16
N LEU A 84 -4.73 -10.70 2.49
CA LEU A 84 -4.74 -11.79 1.52
C LEU A 84 -6.04 -11.87 0.71
N LEU A 85 -7.18 -11.69 1.37
CA LEU A 85 -8.49 -11.64 0.71
C LEU A 85 -8.60 -10.49 -0.30
N LEU A 86 -8.06 -9.32 0.02
CA LEU A 86 -8.07 -8.13 -0.86
C LEU A 86 -6.93 -8.13 -1.88
N GLY A 87 -5.83 -8.82 -1.56
CA GLY A 87 -4.60 -8.97 -2.32
C GLY A 87 -3.31 -8.90 -1.54
N SER A 88 -2.37 -9.76 -1.88
CA SER A 88 -1.01 -9.64 -1.35
C SER A 88 -0.33 -8.35 -1.82
N ASP A 89 -0.49 -8.00 -3.11
CA ASP A 89 0.27 -6.93 -3.74
C ASP A 89 -0.57 -6.00 -4.62
N ARG A 90 -0.04 -4.79 -4.84
CA ARG A 90 -0.62 -3.83 -5.79
C ARG A 90 -0.56 -4.41 -7.21
N ALA A 91 -1.73 -4.61 -7.81
CA ALA A 91 -1.85 -4.95 -9.22
C ALA A 91 -1.71 -3.69 -10.09
N LYS A 92 -0.81 -3.75 -11.07
CA LYS A 92 -0.65 -2.70 -12.08
C LYS A 92 -1.52 -2.97 -13.31
N ILE A 93 -1.77 -1.93 -14.07
CA ILE A 93 -2.36 -2.07 -15.40
C ILE A 93 -1.30 -2.64 -16.35
N ASN A 94 -1.67 -3.60 -17.18
CA ASN A 94 -0.82 -4.18 -18.19
C ASN A 94 -0.75 -3.21 -19.37
N ILE A 95 0.45 -2.66 -19.59
CA ILE A 95 0.74 -1.82 -20.74
C ILE A 95 1.48 -2.67 -21.76
N SER A 96 0.93 -2.76 -22.96
CA SER A 96 1.54 -3.51 -24.05
C SER A 96 2.86 -2.88 -24.48
N SER A 97 3.80 -3.73 -24.89
CA SER A 97 5.05 -3.28 -25.53
C SER A 97 4.81 -2.69 -26.92
N LYS A 98 3.68 -3.03 -27.56
CA LYS A 98 3.25 -2.49 -28.86
C LYS A 98 2.07 -1.55 -28.68
N LYS A 99 2.12 -0.39 -29.32
CA LYS A 99 1.02 0.57 -29.30
C LYS A 99 -0.07 0.22 -30.33
N PRO A 100 -1.34 0.56 -30.05
CA PRO A 100 -1.86 1.04 -28.77
C PRO A 100 -2.12 -0.11 -27.78
N THR A 101 -2.02 0.18 -26.48
CA THR A 101 -2.60 -0.70 -25.45
C THR A 101 -4.12 -0.51 -25.46
N ILE A 102 -4.88 -1.61 -25.54
CA ILE A 102 -6.34 -1.56 -25.62
C ILE A 102 -6.94 -1.98 -24.28
N ILE A 103 -7.75 -1.09 -23.69
CA ILE A 103 -8.44 -1.30 -22.40
C ILE A 103 -9.95 -1.28 -22.65
N LEU A 104 -10.64 -2.36 -22.31
CA LEU A 104 -12.09 -2.50 -22.41
C LEU A 104 -12.74 -2.32 -21.03
N MET A 105 -13.67 -1.37 -20.92
CA MET A 105 -14.37 -1.07 -19.68
C MET A 105 -15.74 -1.75 -19.67
N ALA A 106 -15.92 -2.76 -18.82
CA ALA A 106 -17.17 -3.52 -18.69
C ALA A 106 -17.85 -3.28 -17.32
N GLY A 107 -19.12 -3.65 -17.20
CA GLY A 107 -19.84 -3.63 -15.92
C GLY A 107 -21.26 -3.09 -15.97
N LEU A 108 -21.95 -3.20 -14.83
CA LEU A 108 -23.37 -2.88 -14.70
C LEU A 108 -23.72 -1.44 -15.06
N GLN A 109 -24.99 -1.19 -15.40
CA GLN A 109 -25.49 0.18 -15.55
C GLN A 109 -25.32 0.97 -14.23
N GLY A 110 -24.93 2.24 -14.33
CA GLY A 110 -24.76 3.10 -13.14
C GLY A 110 -23.52 2.84 -12.27
N SER A 111 -22.68 1.85 -12.63
CA SER A 111 -21.42 1.53 -11.93
C SER A 111 -20.32 2.59 -12.06
N GLY A 112 -20.50 3.57 -12.95
CA GLY A 112 -19.54 4.65 -13.17
C GLY A 112 -18.47 4.38 -14.25
N LYS A 113 -18.73 3.48 -15.21
CA LYS A 113 -17.84 3.19 -16.36
C LYS A 113 -17.35 4.45 -17.08
N THR A 114 -18.24 5.24 -17.67
CA THR A 114 -17.89 6.46 -18.43
C THR A 114 -17.00 7.41 -17.65
N THR A 115 -17.33 7.66 -16.38
CA THR A 115 -16.53 8.52 -15.50
C THR A 115 -15.17 7.88 -15.16
N THR A 116 -15.14 6.56 -14.95
CA THR A 116 -13.91 5.81 -14.66
C THR A 116 -12.99 5.77 -15.88
N SER A 117 -13.52 5.63 -17.08
CA SER A 117 -12.78 5.70 -18.35
C SER A 117 -12.02 7.02 -18.48
N ALA A 118 -12.71 8.14 -18.22
CA ALA A 118 -12.10 9.47 -18.24
C ALA A 118 -11.04 9.65 -17.14
N LYS A 119 -11.33 9.20 -15.91
CA LYS A 119 -10.36 9.25 -14.80
C LYS A 119 -9.12 8.40 -15.06
N LEU A 120 -9.32 7.21 -15.63
CA LEU A 120 -8.23 6.29 -16.00
C LEU A 120 -7.35 6.89 -17.08
N GLY A 121 -7.94 7.51 -18.11
CA GLY A 121 -7.18 8.28 -19.10
C GLY A 121 -6.32 9.36 -18.45
N LEU A 122 -6.89 10.14 -17.53
CA LEU A 122 -6.13 11.16 -16.80
C LEU A 122 -4.97 10.56 -15.98
N HIS A 123 -5.21 9.45 -15.27
CA HIS A 123 -4.19 8.73 -14.51
C HIS A 123 -3.05 8.24 -15.41
N LEU A 124 -3.37 7.57 -16.52
CA LEU A 124 -2.38 7.08 -17.48
C LEU A 124 -1.54 8.21 -18.10
N ARG A 125 -2.14 9.37 -18.34
CA ARG A 125 -1.41 10.53 -18.85
C ARG A 125 -0.49 11.15 -17.80
N LYS A 126 -0.97 11.31 -16.57
CA LYS A 126 -0.21 11.97 -15.50
C LYS A 126 0.90 11.09 -14.93
N ASP A 127 0.56 9.85 -14.60
CA ASP A 127 1.39 8.97 -13.79
C ASP A 127 2.20 7.99 -14.66
N GLU A 128 1.61 7.47 -15.74
CA GLU A 128 2.27 6.52 -16.66
C GLU A 128 2.86 7.19 -17.93
N LYS A 129 2.70 8.52 -18.05
CA LYS A 129 3.19 9.35 -19.17
C LYS A 129 2.75 8.83 -20.55
N LYS A 130 1.53 8.33 -20.65
CA LYS A 130 0.93 7.86 -21.91
C LYS A 130 0.02 8.90 -22.55
N ASN A 131 -0.22 8.77 -23.84
CA ASN A 131 -1.20 9.52 -24.61
C ASN A 131 -2.47 8.68 -24.84
N PRO A 132 -3.50 8.79 -23.97
CA PRO A 132 -4.72 8.01 -24.08
C PRO A 132 -5.77 8.66 -25.01
N MET A 133 -6.54 7.82 -25.67
CA MET A 133 -7.77 8.18 -26.38
C MET A 133 -8.96 7.43 -25.77
N LEU A 134 -10.12 8.10 -25.70
CA LEU A 134 -11.38 7.49 -25.25
C LEU A 134 -12.21 7.07 -26.47
N VAL A 135 -12.99 6.00 -26.35
CA VAL A 135 -13.89 5.52 -27.40
C VAL A 135 -15.29 5.34 -26.85
N ALA A 136 -16.27 6.00 -27.48
CA ALA A 136 -17.67 5.90 -27.10
C ALA A 136 -18.33 4.69 -27.79
N CYS A 137 -18.45 3.57 -27.08
CA CYS A 137 -19.19 2.38 -27.55
C CYS A 137 -20.55 2.20 -26.85
N ASP A 138 -20.92 3.06 -25.89
CA ASP A 138 -22.29 3.15 -25.35
C ASP A 138 -23.18 3.97 -26.31
N ILE A 139 -23.66 3.31 -27.36
CA ILE A 139 -24.56 3.91 -28.36
C ILE A 139 -26.05 3.85 -27.98
N TYR A 140 -26.37 3.11 -26.92
CA TYR A 140 -27.76 2.85 -26.50
C TYR A 140 -28.25 3.86 -25.47
N ARG A 141 -27.37 4.27 -24.53
CA ARG A 141 -27.76 5.21 -23.48
C ARG A 141 -27.87 6.63 -24.05
N PRO A 142 -29.01 7.32 -23.86
CA PRO A 142 -29.17 8.72 -24.29
C PRO A 142 -28.05 9.61 -23.75
N ALA A 143 -27.48 10.43 -24.64
CA ALA A 143 -26.40 11.36 -24.35
C ALA A 143 -25.10 10.74 -23.77
N ALA A 144 -24.91 9.42 -23.77
CA ALA A 144 -23.68 8.81 -23.27
C ALA A 144 -22.44 9.20 -24.07
N ILE A 145 -22.56 9.21 -25.40
CA ILE A 145 -21.52 9.71 -26.31
C ILE A 145 -21.18 11.17 -25.96
N LYS A 146 -22.20 12.03 -25.81
CA LYS A 146 -22.00 13.45 -25.49
C LYS A 146 -21.39 13.64 -24.10
N GLN A 147 -21.77 12.82 -23.12
CA GLN A 147 -21.18 12.83 -21.78
C GLN A 147 -19.69 12.51 -21.85
N LEU A 148 -19.29 11.48 -22.59
CA LEU A 148 -17.89 11.11 -22.74
C LEU A 148 -17.11 12.21 -23.48
N GLN A 149 -17.68 12.81 -24.53
CA GLN A 149 -17.10 13.97 -25.22
C GLN A 149 -16.85 15.15 -24.28
N VAL A 150 -17.84 15.54 -23.46
CA VAL A 150 -17.68 16.63 -22.49
C VAL A 150 -16.56 16.33 -21.49
N LEU A 151 -16.47 15.08 -21.00
CA LEU A 151 -15.37 14.66 -20.12
C LEU A 151 -14.01 14.68 -20.83
N GLY A 152 -13.98 14.25 -22.09
CA GLY A 152 -12.79 14.31 -22.95
C GLY A 152 -12.31 15.74 -23.16
N ASP A 153 -13.21 16.65 -23.53
CA ASP A 153 -12.92 18.07 -23.74
C ASP A 153 -12.37 18.73 -22.46
N GLN A 154 -13.02 18.49 -21.31
CA GLN A 154 -12.59 18.97 -19.99
C GLN A 154 -11.18 18.50 -19.63
N LEU A 155 -10.81 17.30 -20.07
CA LEU A 155 -9.52 16.70 -19.80
C LEU A 155 -8.55 16.87 -20.97
N SER A 156 -8.92 17.55 -22.05
CA SER A 156 -8.13 17.64 -23.28
C SER A 156 -7.65 16.26 -23.76
N MET A 157 -8.58 15.30 -23.85
CA MET A 157 -8.36 13.95 -24.39
C MET A 157 -9.28 13.73 -25.58
N GLU A 158 -8.75 13.16 -26.65
CA GLU A 158 -9.54 12.87 -27.84
C GLU A 158 -10.57 11.76 -27.55
N VAL A 159 -11.80 11.96 -28.04
CA VAL A 159 -12.90 10.99 -27.93
C VAL A 159 -13.31 10.56 -29.33
N PHE A 160 -13.05 9.30 -29.66
CA PHE A 160 -13.50 8.69 -30.90
C PHE A 160 -14.98 8.27 -30.79
N THR A 161 -15.76 8.61 -31.81
CA THR A 161 -17.19 8.29 -31.89
C THR A 161 -17.51 7.70 -33.26
N GLY A 162 -18.38 6.69 -33.30
CA GLY A 162 -18.86 6.11 -34.55
C GLY A 162 -19.88 6.98 -35.29
N GLU A 163 -20.09 6.68 -36.57
CA GLU A 163 -21.21 7.22 -37.34
C GLU A 163 -22.54 6.64 -36.82
N PRO A 164 -23.66 7.40 -36.92
CA PRO A 164 -24.97 6.90 -36.51
C PRO A 164 -25.31 5.56 -37.19
N GLY A 165 -25.75 4.58 -36.39
CA GLY A 165 -26.12 3.24 -36.87
C GLY A 165 -24.98 2.23 -36.97
N MET A 166 -23.74 2.62 -36.68
CA MET A 166 -22.63 1.66 -36.56
C MET A 166 -22.78 0.77 -35.32
N ARG A 167 -22.40 -0.50 -35.45
CA ARG A 167 -22.33 -1.43 -34.31
C ARG A 167 -21.11 -1.14 -33.43
N PRO A 168 -21.17 -1.34 -32.10
CA PRO A 168 -20.07 -1.05 -31.19
C PRO A 168 -18.75 -1.75 -31.52
N ALA A 169 -18.78 -3.02 -31.96
CA ALA A 169 -17.58 -3.74 -32.39
C ALA A 169 -16.89 -3.06 -33.59
N ASP A 170 -17.67 -2.54 -34.54
CA ASP A 170 -17.14 -1.85 -35.72
C ASP A 170 -16.61 -0.46 -35.35
N ILE A 171 -17.23 0.23 -34.38
CA ILE A 171 -16.70 1.48 -33.81
C ILE A 171 -15.35 1.24 -33.13
N ALA A 172 -15.25 0.19 -32.32
CA ALA A 172 -14.01 -0.15 -31.60
C ALA A 172 -12.87 -0.49 -32.57
N ARG A 173 -13.15 -1.22 -33.66
CA ARG A 173 -12.15 -1.52 -34.70
C ARG A 173 -11.63 -0.26 -35.39
N LYS A 174 -12.53 0.61 -35.86
CA LYS A 174 -12.14 1.90 -36.48
C LYS A 174 -11.38 2.81 -35.51
N ALA A 175 -11.74 2.78 -34.23
CA ALA A 175 -11.04 3.56 -33.21
C ALA A 175 -9.58 3.11 -33.05
N ILE A 176 -9.29 1.82 -33.16
CA ILE A 176 -7.92 1.30 -33.07
C ILE A 176 -7.10 1.69 -34.31
N GLU A 177 -7.68 1.63 -35.50
CA GLU A 177 -7.04 2.11 -36.73
C GLU A 177 -6.70 3.60 -36.61
N HIS A 178 -7.65 4.40 -36.14
CA HIS A 178 -7.46 5.83 -35.89
C HIS A 178 -6.38 6.09 -34.82
N ALA A 179 -6.35 5.30 -33.75
CA ALA A 179 -5.35 5.37 -32.70
C ALA A 179 -3.93 5.09 -33.23
N LEU A 180 -3.79 4.10 -34.11
CA LEU A 180 -2.54 3.78 -34.78
C LEU A 180 -2.08 4.92 -35.69
N HIS A 181 -2.98 5.49 -36.49
CA HIS A 181 -2.66 6.60 -37.39
C HIS A 181 -2.24 7.88 -36.67
N LYS A 182 -2.80 8.16 -35.49
CA LYS A 182 -2.50 9.34 -34.68
C LYS A 182 -1.48 9.10 -33.55
N ASP A 183 -0.85 7.92 -33.50
CA ASP A 183 0.14 7.51 -32.50
C ASP A 183 -0.33 7.68 -31.04
N PHE A 184 -1.56 7.27 -30.76
CA PHE A 184 -2.04 7.14 -29.38
C PHE A 184 -1.41 5.90 -28.71
N ASP A 185 -0.99 6.05 -27.46
CA ASP A 185 -0.36 4.98 -26.69
C ASP A 185 -1.39 3.98 -26.13
N VAL A 186 -2.58 4.49 -25.79
CA VAL A 186 -3.62 3.74 -25.10
C VAL A 186 -5.00 4.10 -25.65
N VAL A 187 -5.85 3.09 -25.83
CA VAL A 187 -7.24 3.23 -26.23
C VAL A 187 -8.12 2.69 -25.10
N ILE A 188 -9.02 3.53 -24.57
CA ILE A 188 -9.97 3.15 -23.52
C ILE A 188 -11.37 3.10 -24.11
N ILE A 189 -11.94 1.90 -24.18
CA ILE A 189 -13.25 1.64 -24.76
C ILE A 189 -14.32 1.68 -23.65
N ASP A 190 -15.18 2.69 -23.68
CA ASP A 190 -16.33 2.82 -22.79
C ASP A 190 -17.55 2.12 -23.38
N THR A 191 -17.96 0.98 -22.82
CA THR A 191 -19.12 0.22 -23.30
C THR A 191 -20.39 0.60 -22.55
N ALA A 192 -21.54 0.25 -23.14
CA ALA A 192 -22.83 0.34 -22.46
C ALA A 192 -22.83 -0.42 -21.12
N GLY A 193 -23.62 0.07 -20.17
CA GLY A 193 -23.92 -0.66 -18.94
C GLY A 193 -24.96 -1.72 -19.17
N ARG A 194 -24.76 -2.91 -18.58
CA ARG A 194 -25.56 -4.09 -18.90
C ARG A 194 -26.01 -4.79 -17.65
N LEU A 195 -27.25 -5.27 -17.64
CA LEU A 195 -27.70 -6.20 -16.62
C LEU A 195 -27.16 -7.58 -16.96
N HIS A 196 -26.75 -8.35 -15.95
CA HIS A 196 -26.24 -9.72 -16.13
C HIS A 196 -27.29 -10.69 -16.68
N ILE A 197 -28.55 -10.26 -16.82
CA ILE A 197 -29.70 -11.04 -17.30
C ILE A 197 -29.94 -10.81 -18.81
N ASP A 198 -29.28 -9.81 -19.43
CA ASP A 198 -29.49 -9.48 -20.84
C ASP A 198 -28.42 -10.17 -21.73
N GLU A 199 -28.76 -11.37 -22.21
CA GLU A 199 -27.89 -12.21 -23.07
C GLU A 199 -27.50 -11.50 -24.37
N GLN A 200 -28.45 -10.84 -25.04
CA GLN A 200 -28.20 -10.12 -26.29
C GLN A 200 -27.20 -8.99 -26.10
N MET A 201 -27.36 -8.24 -25.01
CA MET A 201 -26.37 -7.24 -24.69
C MET A 201 -25.05 -7.93 -24.41
N MET A 202 -24.94 -8.90 -23.49
CA MET A 202 -23.68 -9.59 -23.16
C MET A 202 -22.89 -10.07 -24.38
N ASP A 203 -23.55 -10.64 -25.38
CA ASP A 203 -22.95 -11.05 -26.66
C ASP A 203 -22.23 -9.91 -27.38
N GLU A 204 -22.75 -8.69 -27.34
CA GLU A 204 -22.11 -7.55 -28.02
C GLU A 204 -20.78 -7.11 -27.38
N VAL A 205 -20.55 -7.29 -26.06
CA VAL A 205 -19.23 -6.97 -25.45
C VAL A 205 -18.27 -8.09 -25.78
N LYS A 206 -18.77 -9.32 -25.91
CA LYS A 206 -17.99 -10.42 -26.46
C LYS A 206 -17.59 -10.13 -27.91
N ASP A 207 -18.50 -9.62 -28.75
CA ASP A 207 -18.18 -9.18 -30.11
C ASP A 207 -17.11 -8.08 -30.13
N ILE A 208 -17.19 -7.10 -29.22
CA ILE A 208 -16.12 -6.10 -29.06
C ILE A 208 -14.80 -6.77 -28.67
N LYS A 209 -14.80 -7.64 -27.65
CA LYS A 209 -13.60 -8.37 -27.19
C LYS A 209 -12.97 -9.15 -28.34
N GLU A 210 -13.76 -9.89 -29.11
CA GLU A 210 -13.29 -10.68 -30.25
C GLU A 210 -12.76 -9.80 -31.39
N ALA A 211 -13.41 -8.67 -31.66
CA ALA A 211 -13.00 -7.75 -32.72
C ALA A 211 -11.68 -7.03 -32.43
N VAL A 212 -11.38 -6.75 -31.17
CA VAL A 212 -10.24 -5.88 -30.79
C VAL A 212 -9.16 -6.51 -29.93
N GLN A 213 -9.42 -7.70 -29.36
CA GLN A 213 -8.47 -8.43 -28.51
C GLN A 213 -7.82 -7.53 -27.44
N PRO A 214 -8.62 -7.00 -26.48
CA PRO A 214 -8.14 -6.04 -25.50
C PRO A 214 -7.03 -6.64 -24.62
N HIS A 215 -6.04 -5.82 -24.27
CA HIS A 215 -4.94 -6.21 -23.39
C HIS A 215 -5.37 -6.19 -21.91
N GLU A 216 -6.37 -5.37 -21.60
CA GLU A 216 -6.99 -5.25 -20.30
C GLU A 216 -8.51 -5.20 -20.45
N ILE A 217 -9.22 -5.97 -19.64
CA ILE A 217 -10.67 -5.94 -19.51
C ILE A 217 -10.97 -5.64 -18.04
N LEU A 218 -11.40 -4.41 -17.78
CA LEU A 218 -11.65 -3.91 -16.45
C LEU A 218 -13.15 -3.91 -16.15
N LEU A 219 -13.53 -4.66 -15.11
CA LEU A 219 -14.88 -4.61 -14.59
C LEU A 219 -15.02 -3.45 -13.60
N VAL A 220 -15.89 -2.50 -13.92
CA VAL A 220 -16.25 -1.39 -13.03
C VAL A 220 -17.44 -1.79 -12.18
N VAL A 221 -17.26 -1.73 -10.87
CA VAL A 221 -18.26 -2.15 -9.89
C VAL A 221 -18.48 -1.05 -8.86
N ASP A 222 -19.74 -0.80 -8.53
CA ASP A 222 -20.11 0.12 -7.46
C ASP A 222 -19.92 -0.57 -6.10
N ALA A 223 -19.10 0.02 -5.22
CA ALA A 223 -18.81 -0.53 -3.90
C ALA A 223 -20.02 -0.58 -2.96
N MET A 224 -21.11 0.14 -3.28
CA MET A 224 -22.39 0.06 -2.57
C MET A 224 -23.21 -1.17 -2.97
N THR A 225 -22.91 -1.78 -4.11
CA THR A 225 -23.64 -2.96 -4.60
C THR A 225 -23.14 -4.19 -3.87
N GLY A 226 -23.98 -4.80 -3.03
CA GLY A 226 -23.64 -5.97 -2.21
C GLY A 226 -23.49 -7.26 -3.01
N GLN A 227 -24.42 -8.22 -2.81
CA GLN A 227 -24.31 -9.55 -3.43
C GLN A 227 -24.48 -9.54 -4.95
N ASP A 228 -25.25 -8.60 -5.50
CA ASP A 228 -25.47 -8.50 -6.95
C ASP A 228 -24.18 -8.17 -7.72
N ALA A 229 -23.25 -7.47 -7.08
CA ALA A 229 -21.93 -7.21 -7.62
C ALA A 229 -21.12 -8.51 -7.80
N VAL A 230 -21.25 -9.44 -6.86
CA VAL A 230 -20.55 -10.73 -6.90
C VAL A 230 -21.08 -11.60 -8.04
N ASN A 231 -22.40 -11.71 -8.15
CA ASN A 231 -23.03 -12.47 -9.23
C ASN A 231 -22.66 -11.89 -10.60
N SER A 232 -22.79 -10.57 -10.74
CA SER A 232 -22.45 -9.88 -11.99
C SER A 232 -20.97 -10.05 -12.33
N ALA A 233 -20.08 -9.90 -11.36
CA ALA A 233 -18.65 -10.08 -11.60
C ALA A 233 -18.29 -11.50 -12.02
N THR A 234 -18.99 -12.50 -11.50
CA THR A 234 -18.85 -13.91 -11.93
C THR A 234 -19.26 -14.06 -13.39
N SER A 235 -20.46 -13.60 -13.76
CA SER A 235 -20.95 -13.69 -15.14
C SER A 235 -20.06 -12.94 -16.15
N PHE A 236 -19.60 -11.73 -15.82
CA PHE A 236 -18.65 -11.00 -16.66
C PHE A 236 -17.30 -11.69 -16.75
N ASN A 237 -16.83 -12.32 -15.66
CA ASN A 237 -15.57 -13.05 -15.66
C ASN A 237 -15.63 -14.30 -16.53
N ASP A 238 -16.72 -15.06 -16.45
CA ASP A 238 -16.89 -16.29 -17.22
C ASP A 238 -16.99 -16.00 -18.72
N LEU A 239 -17.60 -14.87 -19.11
CA LEU A 239 -17.73 -14.49 -20.51
C LEU A 239 -16.49 -13.80 -21.07
N LEU A 240 -15.89 -12.88 -20.31
CA LEU A 240 -14.89 -11.96 -20.83
C LEU A 240 -13.48 -12.25 -20.33
N GLU A 241 -13.30 -13.13 -19.34
CA GLU A 241 -12.00 -13.41 -18.70
C GLU A 241 -11.34 -12.11 -18.22
N LEU A 242 -11.97 -11.46 -17.24
CA LEU A 242 -11.53 -10.17 -16.74
C LEU A 242 -10.05 -10.17 -16.33
N THR A 243 -9.37 -9.04 -16.51
CA THR A 243 -7.96 -8.87 -16.10
C THR A 243 -7.84 -8.06 -14.81
N GLY A 244 -8.88 -7.30 -14.45
CA GLY A 244 -8.92 -6.54 -13.20
C GLY A 244 -10.27 -5.93 -12.90
N ILE A 245 -10.39 -5.40 -11.69
CA ILE A 245 -11.60 -4.75 -11.19
C ILE A 245 -11.28 -3.30 -10.79
N VAL A 246 -12.24 -2.41 -11.02
CA VAL A 246 -12.23 -1.04 -10.50
C VAL A 246 -13.46 -0.85 -9.61
N LEU A 247 -13.23 -0.48 -8.35
CA LEU A 247 -14.32 -0.20 -7.40
C LEU A 247 -14.62 1.29 -7.38
N THR A 248 -15.87 1.68 -7.53
CA THR A 248 -16.29 3.10 -7.51
C THR A 248 -17.10 3.42 -6.26
N LYS A 249 -17.33 4.72 -6.02
CA LYS A 249 -18.17 5.25 -4.94
C LYS A 249 -17.74 4.79 -3.54
N LEU A 250 -16.45 4.56 -3.33
CA LEU A 250 -15.94 4.18 -2.02
C LEU A 250 -16.05 5.34 -1.01
N ASP A 251 -16.17 6.58 -1.47
CA ASP A 251 -16.36 7.77 -0.64
C ASP A 251 -17.71 7.81 0.09
N GLY A 252 -18.71 7.05 -0.38
CA GLY A 252 -20.00 6.93 0.30
C GLY A 252 -19.94 6.08 1.57
N ASP A 253 -21.12 5.77 2.12
CA ASP A 253 -21.31 4.75 3.16
C ASP A 253 -21.21 3.33 2.58
N ALA A 254 -20.23 3.13 1.69
CA ALA A 254 -19.93 1.84 1.13
C ALA A 254 -19.42 0.96 2.26
N ARG A 255 -20.20 -0.10 2.54
CA ARG A 255 -19.83 -1.18 3.46
C ARG A 255 -18.61 -1.97 2.97
N GLY A 256 -18.33 -1.85 1.66
CA GLY A 256 -17.24 -2.42 0.88
C GLY A 256 -16.94 -3.90 1.11
N GLY A 257 -17.93 -4.65 1.61
CA GLY A 257 -17.94 -6.10 1.54
C GLY A 257 -18.00 -6.64 0.11
N ALA A 258 -18.44 -5.82 -0.84
CA ALA A 258 -18.37 -6.11 -2.28
C ALA A 258 -16.91 -6.35 -2.73
N ALA A 259 -15.97 -5.53 -2.28
CA ALA A 259 -14.55 -5.64 -2.64
C ALA A 259 -13.95 -6.99 -2.23
N LEU A 260 -14.21 -7.40 -0.98
CA LEU A 260 -13.79 -8.68 -0.42
C LEU A 260 -14.40 -9.86 -1.18
N SER A 261 -15.68 -9.72 -1.54
CA SER A 261 -16.45 -10.83 -2.12
C SER A 261 -16.12 -11.06 -3.59
N ILE A 262 -16.01 -9.98 -4.38
CA ILE A 262 -15.75 -10.07 -5.82
C ILE A 262 -14.40 -10.72 -6.08
N ARG A 263 -13.36 -10.34 -5.33
CA ARG A 263 -12.03 -10.88 -5.52
C ARG A 263 -11.96 -12.38 -5.18
N GLU A 264 -12.49 -12.79 -4.04
CA GLU A 264 -12.47 -14.21 -3.63
C GLU A 264 -13.20 -15.10 -4.66
N VAL A 265 -14.27 -14.58 -5.28
CA VAL A 265 -15.07 -15.33 -6.26
C VAL A 265 -14.47 -15.31 -7.66
N THR A 266 -14.01 -14.16 -8.16
CA THR A 266 -13.47 -14.04 -9.52
C THR A 266 -11.99 -14.39 -9.63
N GLY A 267 -11.25 -14.35 -8.51
CA GLY A 267 -9.79 -14.47 -8.48
C GLY A 267 -9.05 -13.29 -9.11
N LYS A 268 -9.76 -12.25 -9.58
CA LYS A 268 -9.15 -11.12 -10.30
C LYS A 268 -8.75 -10.00 -9.33
N PRO A 269 -7.64 -9.31 -9.59
CA PRO A 269 -7.17 -8.26 -8.71
C PRO A 269 -7.99 -6.97 -8.87
N VAL A 270 -8.21 -6.27 -7.77
CA VAL A 270 -8.66 -4.88 -7.80
C VAL A 270 -7.46 -3.99 -8.14
N LYS A 271 -7.55 -3.20 -9.21
CA LYS A 271 -6.46 -2.34 -9.70
C LYS A 271 -6.61 -0.90 -9.24
N PHE A 272 -7.84 -0.40 -9.22
CA PHE A 272 -8.14 1.00 -8.92
C PHE A 272 -9.38 1.15 -8.04
N VAL A 273 -9.43 2.28 -7.35
CA VAL A 273 -10.55 2.72 -6.53
C VAL A 273 -10.93 4.17 -6.86
N GLY A 274 -12.22 4.39 -7.09
CA GLY A 274 -12.83 5.71 -7.23
C GLY A 274 -13.34 6.20 -5.89
N ILE A 275 -12.76 7.30 -5.39
CA ILE A 275 -13.01 7.88 -4.07
C ILE A 275 -13.68 9.26 -4.15
N GLY A 276 -14.48 9.49 -5.19
CA GLY A 276 -15.18 10.74 -5.39
C GLY A 276 -15.52 11.00 -6.85
N GLU A 277 -16.25 12.09 -7.09
CA GLU A 277 -16.74 12.43 -8.43
C GLU A 277 -15.71 13.14 -9.30
N LYS A 278 -14.80 13.92 -8.70
CA LYS A 278 -13.78 14.71 -9.41
C LYS A 278 -12.91 13.83 -10.31
N SER A 279 -12.45 14.38 -11.43
CA SER A 279 -11.61 13.65 -12.40
C SER A 279 -10.27 13.15 -11.84
N SER A 280 -9.79 13.73 -10.73
CA SER A 280 -8.59 13.28 -10.02
C SER A 280 -8.85 12.21 -8.94
N SER A 281 -10.10 11.82 -8.69
CA SER A 281 -10.48 10.93 -7.59
C SER A 281 -10.41 9.44 -7.95
N LEU A 282 -9.43 9.04 -8.76
CA LEU A 282 -9.11 7.64 -9.04
C LEU A 282 -7.72 7.35 -8.49
N GLU A 283 -7.64 6.38 -7.58
CA GLU A 283 -6.39 6.00 -6.92
C GLU A 283 -6.07 4.53 -7.21
N PRO A 284 -4.77 4.15 -7.28
CA PRO A 284 -4.38 2.75 -7.30
C PRO A 284 -4.87 2.03 -6.04
N PHE A 285 -5.30 0.78 -6.19
CA PHE A 285 -5.71 -0.03 -5.06
C PHE A 285 -4.50 -0.61 -4.31
N TYR A 286 -4.50 -0.42 -2.99
CA TYR A 286 -3.50 -0.94 -2.06
C TYR A 286 -4.21 -1.84 -1.05
N PRO A 287 -4.11 -3.18 -1.20
CA PRO A 287 -4.84 -4.12 -0.36
C PRO A 287 -4.50 -3.99 1.13
N ASP A 288 -3.23 -3.79 1.45
CA ASP A 288 -2.71 -3.55 2.80
C ASP A 288 -3.40 -2.33 3.41
N ARG A 289 -3.33 -1.17 2.75
CA ARG A 289 -3.95 0.07 3.25
C ARG A 289 -5.46 -0.08 3.38
N MET A 290 -6.11 -0.84 2.49
CA MET A 290 -7.54 -1.09 2.57
C MET A 290 -7.90 -1.98 3.76
N ALA A 291 -7.15 -3.05 4.01
CA ALA A 291 -7.34 -3.92 5.17
C ALA A 291 -7.15 -3.15 6.49
N GLN A 292 -6.12 -2.30 6.56
CA GLN A 292 -5.87 -1.43 7.71
C GLN A 292 -7.02 -0.44 7.96
N ARG A 293 -7.54 0.17 6.89
CA ARG A 293 -8.72 1.05 6.95
C ARG A 293 -9.97 0.32 7.42
N ILE A 294 -10.24 -0.88 6.90
CA ILE A 294 -11.38 -1.70 7.31
C ILE A 294 -11.32 -2.00 8.82
N LEU A 295 -10.14 -2.35 9.34
CA LEU A 295 -9.96 -2.59 10.77
C LEU A 295 -10.08 -1.34 11.64
N GLY A 296 -10.06 -0.13 11.07
CA GLY A 296 -10.25 1.11 11.82
C GLY A 296 -9.11 1.45 12.79
N MET A 297 -7.95 0.81 12.63
CA MET A 297 -6.91 0.71 13.66
C MET A 297 -5.52 1.06 13.14
N GLY A 298 -5.38 2.19 12.43
CA GLY A 298 -4.08 2.70 11.97
C GLY A 298 -3.03 2.85 13.09
N ASP A 299 -3.49 3.17 14.30
CA ASP A 299 -2.63 3.37 15.47
C ASP A 299 -2.14 2.05 16.11
N MET A 300 -2.93 0.97 16.09
CA MET A 300 -2.49 -0.32 16.64
C MET A 300 -1.47 -1.02 15.75
N LEU A 301 -1.52 -0.80 14.44
CA LEU A 301 -0.50 -1.28 13.53
C LEU A 301 0.85 -0.67 13.81
N SER A 302 0.88 0.65 14.02
CA SER A 302 2.06 1.34 14.50
C SER A 302 2.58 0.76 15.82
N LEU A 303 1.69 0.32 16.73
CA LEU A 303 2.07 -0.34 17.98
C LEU A 303 2.57 -1.77 17.77
N ILE A 304 2.01 -2.53 16.84
CA ILE A 304 2.46 -3.90 16.50
C ILE A 304 3.79 -3.85 15.76
N GLU A 305 3.98 -2.90 14.83
CA GLU A 305 5.23 -2.62 14.14
C GLU A 305 6.31 -2.17 15.12
N LYS A 306 5.98 -1.28 16.07
CA LYS A 306 6.89 -0.91 17.17
C LYS A 306 7.21 -2.09 18.09
N ALA A 307 6.21 -2.90 18.43
CA ALA A 307 6.42 -4.10 19.24
C ALA A 307 7.32 -5.12 18.52
N GLN A 308 7.19 -5.26 17.19
CA GLN A 308 8.06 -6.08 16.35
C GLN A 308 9.45 -5.47 16.15
N ALA A 309 9.57 -4.15 16.02
CA ALA A 309 10.85 -3.45 15.96
C ALA A 309 11.64 -3.62 17.27
N ASN A 310 10.93 -3.70 18.41
CA ASN A 310 11.53 -4.05 19.71
C ASN A 310 11.95 -5.52 19.80
N MET A 311 11.56 -6.40 18.86
CA MET A 311 11.97 -7.82 18.83
C MET A 311 13.37 -8.05 18.26
N ASP A 312 14.03 -7.04 17.68
CA ASP A 312 15.49 -7.05 17.49
C ASP A 312 16.22 -6.90 18.84
N GLU A 313 15.61 -7.41 19.93
CA GLU A 313 16.04 -7.35 21.31
C GLU A 313 17.38 -8.08 21.53
N GLU A 314 17.68 -9.11 20.74
CA GLU A 314 18.99 -9.79 20.78
C GLU A 314 20.11 -8.92 20.19
N LYS A 315 19.86 -8.28 19.05
CA LYS A 315 20.80 -7.28 18.49
C LYS A 315 20.90 -6.05 19.37
N MET A 316 19.79 -5.60 19.95
CA MET A 316 19.77 -4.46 20.87
C MET A 316 20.48 -4.79 22.18
N LYS A 317 20.35 -6.00 22.73
CA LYS A 317 21.12 -6.46 23.90
C LYS A 317 22.60 -6.62 23.60
N GLU A 318 22.95 -7.07 22.40
CA GLU A 318 24.34 -7.18 21.95
C GLU A 318 24.97 -5.79 21.76
N ILE A 319 24.23 -4.85 21.16
CA ILE A 319 24.61 -3.43 21.05
C ILE A 319 24.67 -2.78 22.42
N GLU A 320 23.69 -3.01 23.30
CA GLU A 320 23.66 -2.48 24.67
C GLU A 320 24.87 -2.96 25.47
N LYS A 321 25.21 -4.25 25.37
CA LYS A 321 26.41 -4.83 25.99
C LYS A 321 27.69 -4.21 25.43
N ARG A 322 27.84 -4.09 24.11
CA ARG A 322 29.02 -3.45 23.47
C ARG A 322 29.14 -1.95 23.76
N VAL A 323 28.01 -1.24 23.86
CA VAL A 323 27.94 0.17 24.25
C VAL A 323 28.31 0.34 25.73
N LEU A 324 27.87 -0.57 26.60
CA LEU A 324 28.23 -0.61 28.02
C LEU A 324 29.71 -0.94 28.24
N ASP A 325 30.29 -1.79 27.38
CA ASP A 325 31.70 -2.22 27.42
C ASP A 325 32.65 -1.25 26.69
N ALA A 326 32.14 -0.13 26.17
CA ALA A 326 32.90 0.92 25.47
C ALA A 326 33.61 0.47 24.18
N GLU A 327 33.18 -0.63 23.58
CA GLU A 327 33.71 -1.19 22.31
C GLU A 327 33.01 -0.62 21.07
N PHE A 328 32.45 0.60 21.17
CA PHE A 328 31.77 1.23 20.05
C PHE A 328 32.76 1.54 18.92
N ASN A 329 32.59 0.86 17.77
CA ASN A 329 33.51 0.88 16.64
C ASN A 329 32.83 1.32 15.33
N PHE A 330 33.55 1.39 14.20
CA PHE A 330 32.97 1.89 12.94
C PHE A 330 31.94 0.95 12.31
N ASN A 331 31.98 -0.35 12.60
CA ASN A 331 30.96 -1.28 12.13
C ASN A 331 29.62 -1.01 12.83
N ASP A 332 29.66 -0.73 14.14
CA ASP A 332 28.48 -0.33 14.90
C ASP A 332 27.94 1.02 14.41
N PHE A 333 28.84 1.95 14.11
CA PHE A 333 28.46 3.25 13.54
C PHE A 333 27.75 3.10 12.19
N LEU A 334 28.31 2.29 11.29
CA LEU A 334 27.71 2.03 9.98
C LEU A 334 26.34 1.34 10.09
N TYR A 335 26.20 0.41 11.03
CA TYR A 335 24.91 -0.24 11.32
C TYR A 335 23.86 0.80 11.74
N GLN A 336 24.19 1.69 12.67
CA GLN A 336 23.28 2.74 13.14
C GLN A 336 22.90 3.73 12.03
N LEU A 337 23.86 4.13 11.19
CA LEU A 337 23.60 4.99 10.03
C LEU A 337 22.61 4.36 9.06
N ASN A 338 22.74 3.05 8.80
CA ASN A 338 21.84 2.33 7.91
C ASN A 338 20.42 2.17 8.50
N GLN A 339 20.27 2.09 9.81
CA GLN A 339 18.96 2.09 10.46
C GLN A 339 18.27 3.44 10.32
N ILE A 340 18.98 4.55 10.55
CA ILE A 340 18.45 5.90 10.39
C ILE A 340 17.99 6.15 8.93
N LYS A 341 18.79 5.70 7.95
CA LYS A 341 18.46 5.77 6.53
C LYS A 341 17.16 5.04 6.16
N ARG A 342 16.82 3.95 6.86
CA ARG A 342 15.57 3.20 6.66
C ARG A 342 14.35 3.91 7.24
N MET A 343 14.54 4.75 8.26
CA MET A 343 13.47 5.47 8.94
C MET A 343 13.07 6.78 8.24
N GLY A 344 13.82 7.22 7.22
CA GLY A 344 13.58 8.47 6.48
C GLY A 344 14.09 9.72 7.22
N PRO A 345 13.82 10.93 6.69
CA PRO A 345 14.31 12.17 7.30
C PRO A 345 13.72 12.38 8.70
N LEU A 346 14.58 12.26 9.72
CA LEU A 346 14.25 12.48 11.14
C LEU A 346 13.65 13.87 11.42
N ASP A 347 13.84 14.83 10.51
CA ASP A 347 13.25 16.17 10.56
C ASP A 347 11.71 16.13 10.65
N GLN A 348 11.06 15.14 10.03
CA GLN A 348 9.61 14.98 10.10
C GLN A 348 9.15 14.28 11.40
N LEU A 349 9.96 13.40 11.98
CA LEU A 349 9.65 12.70 13.23
C LEU A 349 9.87 13.59 14.47
N LEU A 350 10.93 14.41 14.46
CA LEU A 350 11.26 15.31 15.56
C LEU A 350 10.32 16.52 15.64
N GLY A 351 9.72 16.92 14.52
CA GLY A 351 8.69 17.98 14.46
C GLY A 351 7.35 17.60 15.10
N MET A 352 7.14 16.31 15.43
CA MET A 352 5.88 15.81 16.03
C MET A 352 5.96 15.62 17.56
N ILE A 353 7.09 15.93 18.20
CA ILE A 353 7.29 15.80 19.65
C ILE A 353 7.02 17.17 20.33
N PRO A 354 5.96 17.31 21.15
CA PRO A 354 5.69 18.54 21.90
C PRO A 354 6.84 18.83 22.87
N GLY A 355 7.43 20.04 22.81
CA GLY A 355 8.45 20.50 23.74
C GLY A 355 9.92 20.30 23.31
N PHE A 356 10.19 19.77 22.11
CA PHE A 356 11.57 19.56 21.63
C PHE A 356 12.21 20.81 20.99
N SER A 357 11.41 21.82 20.64
CA SER A 357 11.89 23.07 20.00
C SER A 357 12.86 23.88 20.86
N SER A 358 12.79 23.75 22.19
CA SER A 358 13.66 24.45 23.14
C SER A 358 15.03 23.79 23.36
N ALA A 359 15.23 22.54 22.93
CA ALA A 359 16.51 21.82 22.99
C ALA A 359 17.29 21.82 21.65
N ALA A 360 16.66 22.26 20.56
CA ALA A 360 17.16 22.16 19.18
C ALA A 360 18.37 23.06 18.87
N GLY A 361 18.64 24.10 19.68
CA GLY A 361 19.73 25.07 19.44
C GLY A 361 21.14 24.46 19.38
N ASN A 362 21.34 23.28 19.98
CA ASN A 362 22.64 22.58 20.04
C ASN A 362 22.75 21.36 19.11
N LEU A 363 21.70 21.03 18.32
CA LEU A 363 21.66 19.84 17.45
C LEU A 363 21.72 20.16 15.95
N SER A 364 21.78 21.44 15.57
CA SER A 364 21.92 21.92 14.20
C SER A 364 23.24 21.47 13.50
N GLU A 365 24.25 21.04 14.26
CA GLU A 365 25.48 20.44 13.70
C GLU A 365 25.26 19.04 13.10
N PHE A 366 24.17 18.35 13.45
CA PHE A 366 23.79 17.05 12.89
C PHE A 366 22.74 17.19 11.77
N SER A 367 22.92 18.14 10.85
CA SER A 367 22.10 18.21 9.64
C SER A 367 22.15 16.88 8.87
N PHE A 368 21.01 16.18 8.86
CA PHE A 368 20.81 14.86 8.24
C PHE A 368 20.69 14.99 6.72
N ASP A 369 21.81 15.27 6.04
CA ASP A 369 21.88 15.30 4.58
C ASP A 369 22.21 13.90 4.05
N ASP A 370 21.30 13.30 3.26
CA ASP A 370 21.48 12.01 2.58
C ASP A 370 22.80 11.93 1.79
N LYS A 371 23.30 13.04 1.26
CA LYS A 371 24.59 13.08 0.55
C LYS A 371 25.76 12.87 1.50
N LYS A 372 25.69 13.39 2.74
CA LYS A 372 26.72 13.19 3.76
C LYS A 372 26.76 11.73 4.24
N PHE A 373 25.60 11.09 4.38
CA PHE A 373 25.54 9.68 4.76
C PHE A 373 26.22 8.75 3.77
N LYS A 374 25.96 8.93 2.47
CA LYS A 374 26.65 8.16 1.43
C LYS A 374 28.16 8.35 1.44
N ARG A 375 28.64 9.56 1.77
CA ARG A 375 30.08 9.83 1.91
C ARG A 375 30.68 9.09 3.10
N PHE A 376 30.03 9.11 4.25
CA PHE A 376 30.51 8.38 5.43
C PHE A 376 30.52 6.87 5.21
N GLU A 377 29.48 6.34 4.57
CA GLU A 377 29.42 4.94 4.15
C GLU A 377 30.61 4.57 3.25
N ALA A 378 30.89 5.36 2.22
CA ALA A 378 32.04 5.15 1.33
C ALA A 378 33.40 5.22 2.06
N ILE A 379 33.57 6.17 2.98
CA ILE A 379 34.80 6.34 3.77
C ILE A 379 35.01 5.12 4.70
N ILE A 380 33.97 4.67 5.41
CA ILE A 380 34.07 3.51 6.32
C ILE A 380 34.34 2.22 5.53
N LEU A 381 33.69 2.05 4.38
CA LEU A 381 33.90 0.88 3.51
C LEU A 381 35.32 0.82 2.93
N SER A 382 36.03 1.95 2.88
CA SER A 382 37.44 2.04 2.45
C SER A 382 38.46 1.75 3.57
N MET A 383 37.99 1.50 4.79
CA MET A 383 38.81 1.05 5.91
C MET A 383 38.97 -0.48 5.91
N THR A 384 40.10 -0.95 6.43
CA THR A 384 40.30 -2.38 6.73
C THR A 384 39.50 -2.80 7.96
N GLU A 385 39.24 -4.09 8.12
CA GLU A 385 38.49 -4.62 9.27
C GLU A 385 39.12 -4.25 10.62
N ARG A 386 40.46 -4.28 10.72
CA ARG A 386 41.19 -3.84 11.93
C ARG A 386 40.97 -2.36 12.24
N GLU A 387 40.97 -1.49 11.23
CA GLU A 387 40.72 -0.06 11.42
C GLU A 387 39.26 0.21 11.79
N ARG A 388 38.32 -0.59 11.28
CA ARG A 388 36.91 -0.47 11.66
C ARG A 388 36.67 -0.87 13.11
N ASN A 389 37.29 -1.96 13.55
CA ASN A 389 37.19 -2.47 14.93
C ASN A 389 37.99 -1.62 15.93
N SER A 390 39.06 -0.95 15.49
CA SER A 390 39.91 -0.11 16.34
C SER A 390 40.14 1.27 15.73
N PRO A 391 39.18 2.20 15.90
CA PRO A 391 39.22 3.55 15.33
C PRO A 391 40.47 4.37 15.66
N ASP A 392 41.09 4.11 16.82
CA ASP A 392 42.26 4.83 17.30
C ASP A 392 43.55 4.50 16.50
N LEU A 393 43.53 3.48 15.63
CA LEU A 393 44.64 3.13 14.74
C LEU A 393 44.78 4.07 13.53
N ILE A 394 43.81 4.95 13.27
CA ILE A 394 43.77 5.77 12.05
C ILE A 394 44.69 6.99 12.15
N ASP A 395 45.96 6.76 11.79
CA ASP A 395 46.99 7.78 11.61
C ASP A 395 46.86 8.58 10.29
N GLY A 396 47.74 9.58 10.10
CA GLY A 396 47.71 10.44 8.91
C GLY A 396 47.94 9.71 7.58
N SER A 397 48.76 8.65 7.57
CA SER A 397 49.02 7.85 6.36
C SER A 397 47.78 7.05 5.96
N ARG A 398 47.11 6.45 6.95
CA ARG A 398 45.85 5.73 6.74
C ARG A 398 44.73 6.64 6.27
N ARG A 399 44.64 7.88 6.79
CA ARG A 399 43.65 8.86 6.33
C ARG A 399 43.79 9.16 4.84
N LYS A 400 45.02 9.30 4.35
CA LYS A 400 45.31 9.51 2.93
C LYS A 400 44.88 8.30 2.09
N ARG A 401 45.21 7.08 2.52
CA ARG A 401 44.76 5.86 1.84
C ARG A 401 43.23 5.74 1.79
N ILE A 402 42.55 6.05 2.90
CA ILE A 402 41.09 6.00 3.02
C ILE A 402 40.43 7.08 2.14
N SER A 403 40.99 8.29 2.10
CA SER A 403 40.48 9.37 1.22
C SER A 403 40.57 8.96 -0.24
N ASP A 404 41.72 8.42 -0.66
CA ASP A 404 41.96 8.00 -2.03
C ASP A 404 41.05 6.81 -2.43
N GLY A 405 40.88 5.83 -1.54
CA GLY A 405 40.01 4.66 -1.79
C GLY A 405 38.52 4.96 -1.80
N SER A 406 38.08 6.00 -1.08
CA SER A 406 36.67 6.39 -1.01
C SER A 406 36.28 7.48 -2.01
N GLY A 407 37.24 8.08 -2.72
CA GLY A 407 37.00 9.23 -3.60
C GLY A 407 36.59 10.51 -2.85
N ASN A 408 36.93 10.62 -1.55
CA ASN A 408 36.64 11.79 -0.72
C ASN A 408 37.93 12.53 -0.34
N THR A 409 37.82 13.72 0.27
CA THR A 409 38.99 14.46 0.72
C THR A 409 39.46 14.01 2.10
N ILE A 410 40.73 14.29 2.44
CA ILE A 410 41.25 14.06 3.81
C ILE A 410 40.44 14.84 4.85
N GLN A 411 39.87 15.99 4.48
CA GLN A 411 39.02 16.79 5.36
C GLN A 411 37.71 16.07 5.70
N ASP A 412 37.09 15.40 4.72
CA ASP A 412 35.89 14.59 4.93
C ASP A 412 36.17 13.41 5.88
N VAL A 413 37.34 12.76 5.72
CA VAL A 413 37.78 11.70 6.63
C VAL A 413 37.98 12.24 8.05
N ASN A 414 38.62 13.40 8.22
CA ASN A 414 38.79 14.03 9.52
C ASN A 414 37.46 14.42 10.17
N GLN A 415 36.50 14.88 9.37
CA GLN A 415 35.16 15.22 9.83
C GLN A 415 34.42 13.99 10.35
N LEU A 416 34.48 12.87 9.62
CA LEU A 416 33.94 11.59 10.06
C LEU A 416 34.57 11.17 11.40
N LEU A 417 35.90 11.21 11.52
CA LEU A 417 36.59 10.83 12.76
C LEU A 417 36.17 11.71 13.94
N LYS A 418 35.99 13.01 13.71
CA LYS A 418 35.52 13.96 14.74
C LYS A 418 34.10 13.64 15.19
N GLN A 419 33.18 13.40 14.26
CA GLN A 419 31.79 13.06 14.56
C GLN A 419 31.67 11.70 15.27
N PHE A 420 32.45 10.71 14.81
CA PHE A 420 32.54 9.42 15.47
C PHE A 420 33.05 9.57 16.92
N ALA A 421 34.08 10.37 17.16
CA ALA A 421 34.60 10.62 18.51
C ALA A 421 33.58 11.33 19.43
N GLN A 422 32.84 12.30 18.90
CA GLN A 422 31.74 12.96 19.62
C GLN A 422 30.64 11.97 20.00
N MET A 423 30.24 11.10 19.07
CA MET A 423 29.22 10.11 19.32
C MET A 423 29.69 9.02 20.31
N ARG A 424 30.94 8.57 20.20
CA ARG A 424 31.60 7.67 21.16
C ARG A 424 31.61 8.27 22.57
N LYS A 425 31.85 9.58 22.71
CA LYS A 425 31.78 10.32 23.98
C LYS A 425 30.35 10.36 24.55
N MET A 426 29.37 10.64 23.71
CA MET A 426 27.95 10.66 24.09
C MET A 426 27.46 9.28 24.55
N MET A 427 27.80 8.21 23.81
CA MET A 427 27.47 6.83 24.17
C MET A 427 28.07 6.42 25.51
N LYS A 428 29.33 6.80 25.77
CA LYS A 428 29.98 6.57 27.07
C LYS A 428 29.26 7.29 28.22
N GLN A 429 28.76 8.50 27.98
CA GLN A 429 27.97 9.24 28.97
C GLN A 429 26.59 8.60 29.20
N LEU A 430 25.90 8.15 28.16
CA LEU A 430 24.63 7.43 28.25
C LEU A 430 24.77 6.10 29.00
N GLY A 431 25.82 5.31 28.71
CA GLY A 431 26.13 4.07 29.45
C GLY A 431 26.43 4.32 30.93
N SER A 432 27.06 5.45 31.25
CA SER A 432 27.32 5.86 32.65
C SER A 432 26.06 6.33 33.40
N LEU A 433 25.12 6.99 32.70
CA LEU A 433 23.81 7.40 33.22
C LEU A 433 22.89 6.19 33.45
N GLY A 434 22.94 5.18 32.57
CA GLY A 434 22.25 3.90 32.74
C GLY A 434 22.71 3.14 34.00
N LYS A 435 24.00 3.20 34.36
CA LYS A 435 24.50 2.65 35.63
C LYS A 435 24.02 3.41 36.87
N ARG A 436 23.78 4.72 36.77
CA ARG A 436 23.47 5.60 37.91
C ARG A 436 21.98 5.70 38.23
N ASN A 437 21.09 5.41 37.26
CA ASN A 437 19.63 5.53 37.41
C ASN A 437 18.85 4.20 37.45
N LYS A 438 19.51 3.03 37.45
CA LYS A 438 18.83 1.72 37.63
C LYS A 438 17.90 1.67 38.87
N GLY A 439 18.20 2.44 39.92
CA GLY A 439 17.35 2.52 41.13
C GLY A 439 16.17 3.50 41.05
N LYS A 440 16.17 4.47 40.13
CA LYS A 440 15.08 5.47 40.01
C LYS A 440 14.12 5.18 38.86
N PHE A 441 14.58 4.49 37.81
CA PHE A 441 13.73 4.06 36.70
C PHE A 441 12.79 2.89 37.07
N ALA A 442 13.24 1.97 37.93
CA ALA A 442 12.41 0.89 38.47
C ALA A 442 11.21 1.43 39.29
N LYS A 443 11.44 2.49 40.07
CA LYS A 443 10.41 3.15 40.89
C LYS A 443 9.37 3.93 40.08
N PHE A 444 9.67 4.32 38.83
CA PHE A 444 8.73 5.04 37.96
C PHE A 444 7.86 4.09 37.11
N PHE A 445 8.33 2.87 36.87
CA PHE A 445 7.61 1.83 36.13
C PHE A 445 6.93 0.78 37.03
N GLY A 446 7.00 0.91 38.35
CA GLY A 446 6.29 0.04 39.28
C GLY A 446 6.67 -1.44 39.16
N MET A 447 7.94 -1.73 38.84
CA MET A 447 8.53 -3.07 39.01
C MET A 447 9.17 -3.21 40.39
#